data_AF-A0A524J1V0-F1
#
_entry.id   AF-A0A524J1V0-F1
#
_cell.length_a   1.000
_cell.length_b   1.000
_cell.length_c   1.000
_cell.angle_alpha   90.00
_cell.angle_beta   90.00
_cell.angle_gamma   90.00
#
_symmetry.space_group_name_H-M   'P 1'
#
loop_
_entity.id
_entity.type
_entity.pdbx_description
1 polymer ?
#
loop_
_entity_poly.entity_id
_entity_poly.type
_entity_poly.pdbx_seq_one_letter_code
_entity_poly.pdbx_strand_id
1 'polypeptide(L)' 'MKIAVASGKGGTGKTMVAVGLALSLIDQRPLFLDCDVEEPNAALFLYP' A
#
# COMPACT_ATOMS: atom_id res chain seq x y z
N MET A 1 2.78 -13.76 6.81
CA MET A 1 2.77 -12.58 7.71
C MET A 1 1.69 -11.63 7.22
N LYS A 2 1.03 -10.86 8.09
CA LYS A 2 0.07 -9.80 7.71
C LYS A 2 0.57 -8.48 8.28
N ILE A 3 0.67 -7.45 7.44
CA ILE A 3 1.15 -6.12 7.82
C ILE A 3 0.07 -5.12 7.43
N ALA A 4 -0.31 -4.25 8.37
CA ALA A 4 -1.23 -3.16 8.12
C ALA A 4 -0.47 -1.83 8.22
N VAL A 5 -0.58 -0.99 7.18
CA VAL A 5 -0.04 0.36 7.17
C VAL A 5 -1.19 1.34 7.39
N ALA A 6 -1.22 1.99 8.56
CA ALA A 6 -2.28 2.89 8.97
C ALA A 6 -1.72 4.27 9.35
N SER A 7 -2.55 5.32 9.26
CA SER A 7 -2.25 6.69 9.69
C SER A 7 -3.54 7.51 9.80
N GLY A 8 -3.50 8.57 10.62
CA GLY A 8 -4.69 9.33 11.03
C GLY A 8 -5.11 10.52 10.16
N LYS A 9 -4.39 10.86 9.07
CA LYS A 9 -4.79 11.95 8.16
C LYS A 9 -4.51 11.60 6.70
N GLY A 10 -5.26 12.18 5.76
CA GLY A 10 -4.93 12.17 4.33
C GLY A 10 -3.59 12.86 4.06
N GLY A 11 -2.84 12.39 3.07
CA GLY A 11 -1.58 13.02 2.63
C GLY A 11 -0.34 12.72 3.48
N THR A 12 -0.39 11.84 4.48
CA THR A 12 0.82 11.50 5.29
C THR A 12 1.71 10.42 4.68
N GLY A 13 1.50 10.07 3.40
CA GLY A 13 2.32 9.07 2.69
C GLY A 13 2.00 7.60 2.98
N LYS A 14 0.82 7.26 3.56
CA LYS A 14 0.41 5.86 3.81
C LYS A 14 0.59 4.97 2.58
N THR A 15 0.03 5.37 1.45
CA THR A 15 0.07 4.61 0.19
C THR A 15 1.49 4.41 -0.29
N MET A 16 2.33 5.45 -0.21
CA MET A 16 3.74 5.36 -0.61
C MET A 16 4.52 4.36 0.24
N VAL A 17 4.32 4.37 1.56
CA VAL A 17 4.96 3.39 2.46
C VAL A 17 4.43 1.98 2.20
N ALA A 18 3.11 1.82 2.06
CA ALA A 18 2.49 0.52 1.81
C ALA A 18 2.98 -0.11 0.50
N VAL A 19 2.98 0.66 -0.59
CA VAL A 19 3.44 0.18 -1.89
C VAL A 19 4.94 -0.09 -1.88
N GLY A 20 5.75 0.82 -1.31
CA GLY A 20 7.19 0.62 -1.19
C GLY A 20 7.55 -0.66 -0.43
N LEU A 21 6.82 -0.96 0.64
CA LEU A 21 6.97 -2.21 1.38
C LEU A 21 6.62 -3.43 0.51
N ALA A 22 5.50 -3.40 -0.22
CA ALA A 22 5.12 -4.50 -1.10
C ALA A 22 6.15 -4.74 -2.22
N LEU A 23 6.65 -3.67 -2.85
CA LEU A 23 7.69 -3.76 -3.88
C LEU A 23 9.01 -4.29 -3.34
N SER A 24 9.40 -3.93 -2.11
CA SER A 24 10.60 -4.48 -1.46
C SER A 24 10.49 -5.99 -1.15
N LEU A 25 9.27 -6.52 -1.14
CA LEU A 25 8.97 -7.92 -0.84
C LEU A 25 8.52 -8.69 -2.09
N ILE A 26 8.73 -8.17 -3.30
CA ILE A 26 8.16 -8.72 -4.53
C ILE A 26 8.47 -10.21 -4.76
N ASP A 27 9.67 -10.67 -4.37
CA ASP A 27 10.09 -12.07 -4.47
C ASP A 27 9.23 -13.01 -3.62
N GLN A 28 8.58 -12.49 -2.57
CA GLN A 28 7.64 -13.23 -1.72
C GLN A 28 6.22 -13.24 -2.27
N ARG A 29 5.97 -12.60 -3.43
CA ARG A 29 4.66 -12.47 -4.08
C ARG A 29 3.57 -11.96 -3.12
N PRO A 30 3.74 -10.74 -2.56
CA PRO A 30 2.82 -10.21 -1.58
C PRO A 30 1.45 -9.94 -2.21
N LEU A 31 0.39 -10.28 -1.49
CA LEU A 31 -0.95 -9.79 -1.81
C LEU A 31 -1.10 -8.38 -1.24
N PHE A 32 -1.31 -7.40 -2.12
CA PHE A 32 -1.58 -6.03 -1.74
C PHE A 32 -3.08 -5.77 -1.72
N LEU A 33 -3.58 -5.12 -0.67
CA LEU A 33 -4.97 -4.69 -0.54
C LEU A 33 -4.98 -3.19 -0.20
N ASP A 34 -5.57 -2.39 -1.08
CA ASP A 34 -5.84 -0.97 -0.80
C ASP A 34 -7.18 -0.86 -0.07
N CYS A 35 -7.13 -0.54 1.21
CA CYS A 35 -8.32 -0.41 2.07
C CYS A 35 -8.72 1.05 2.29
N ASP A 36 -8.13 2.00 1.57
CA ASP A 36 -8.57 3.40 1.62
C ASP A 36 -9.91 3.55 0.89
N VAL A 37 -10.95 3.97 1.63
CA VAL A 37 -12.31 4.13 1.10
C VAL A 37 -12.48 5.47 0.39
N GLU A 38 -11.74 6.49 0.82
CA GLU A 38 -11.89 7.85 0.30
C GLU A 38 -11.06 8.05 -0.96
N GLU A 39 -9.78 7.64 -0.94
CA GLU A 39 -8.83 7.89 -2.03
C GLU A 39 -7.89 6.69 -2.26
N PRO A 40 -8.36 5.58 -2.85
CA PRO A 40 -7.51 4.44 -3.20
C PRO A 40 -6.55 4.80 -4.34
N ASN A 41 -5.26 4.82 -4.03
CA ASN A 41 -4.21 5.36 -4.90
C ASN A 41 -3.11 4.34 -5.23
N ALA A 42 -3.17 3.11 -4.71
CA ALA A 42 -2.10 2.13 -4.92
C ALA A 42 -1.90 1.75 -6.39
N ALA A 43 -2.98 1.75 -7.20
CA ALA A 43 -2.93 1.46 -8.63
C ALA A 43 -2.12 2.49 -9.45
N LEU A 44 -1.79 3.66 -8.89
CA LEU A 44 -0.87 4.61 -9.53
C LEU A 44 0.57 4.11 -9.55
N PHE A 45 0.91 3.18 -8.65
CA PHE A 45 2.28 2.69 -8.44
C PHE A 45 2.42 1.20 -8.75
N LEU A 46 1.31 0.46 -8.73
CA LEU A 46 1.24 -0.97 -9.01
C LEU A 46 0.53 -1.21 -10.34
N TYR A 47 0.85 -2.32 -11.01
CA TYR A 47 0.12 -2.79 -12.18
C TYR A 47 -0.83 -3.93 -11.74
N PRO A 48 -2.11 -3.62 -11.47
CA PRO A 48 -3.09 -4.59 -11.00
C PRO A 48 -3.48 -5.64 -12.05
#